data_AF-A0A8J6UKH5-F1
#
_entry.id   AF-A0A8J6UKH5-F1
#
_cell.length_a   1.000
_cell.length_b   1.000
_cell.length_c   1.000
_cell.angle_alpha   90.00
_cell.angle_beta   90.00
_cell.angle_gamma   90.00
#
_symmetry.space_group_name_H-M   'P 1'
#
loop_
_entity.id
_entity.type
_entity.pdbx_description
1 polymer ?
#
loop_
_entity_poly.entity_id
_entity_poly.type
_entity_poly.pdbx_seq_one_letter_code
_entity_poly.pdbx_strand_id
1 'polypeptide(L)'
;MSKKSQMDNMSMSKPTVLIPSHLESKRLPAKALSLIGGVPMVIRCAQQATLAGLETYVCSDSAEILETCKQHRIDSISTPSFSTGTDRCAWAAEGLNHDRFIILQGDEPLIGVEAIEIFAQAVAGLNTIDVLILNGLSLISDLAGSDHNNVKASINRENDILYLSRLPIFSEVTSCTKNTETNPIACKNLGRDSVSCVKQLGLYGCSLSSLKEFRRLPESPLEKRESIEMLRWIVNNRRLKGILLDTPGISVDTANDLAEACQWLASHEAVRSLSPSSQTSYGRDSDAVHHTLADLNML
;
A
#
# COMPACT_ATOMS: atom_id res chain seq x y z
N MET A 1 23.38 -4.94 36.20
CA MET A 1 22.89 -4.20 35.02
C MET A 1 22.10 -5.19 34.18
N SER A 2 20.77 -5.09 34.23
CA SER A 2 19.84 -6.09 33.68
C SER A 2 19.70 -5.91 32.17
N LYS A 3 19.61 -7.03 31.42
CA LYS A 3 19.28 -7.10 29.98
C LYS A 3 18.08 -6.24 29.56
N LYS A 4 17.25 -5.81 30.51
CA LYS A 4 16.14 -4.88 30.32
C LYS A 4 16.56 -3.51 29.75
N SER A 5 17.74 -2.99 30.12
CA SER A 5 18.21 -1.69 29.63
C SER A 5 18.81 -1.71 28.21
N GLN A 6 18.87 -2.88 27.56
CA GLN A 6 19.25 -3.01 26.15
C GLN A 6 18.04 -3.17 25.22
N MET A 7 16.85 -3.50 25.74
CA MET A 7 15.62 -3.57 24.93
C MET A 7 14.92 -2.21 24.79
N ASP A 8 15.10 -1.31 25.75
CA ASP A 8 14.42 0.00 25.77
C ASP A 8 15.02 1.05 24.82
N ASN A 9 16.00 0.68 23.99
CA ASN A 9 16.68 1.62 23.08
C ASN A 9 16.96 1.05 21.68
N MET A 10 16.24 -0.01 21.26
CA MET A 10 16.11 -0.25 19.82
C MET A 10 15.13 0.80 19.29
N SER A 11 15.68 1.91 18.79
CA SER A 11 15.01 2.73 17.80
C SER A 11 14.36 1.78 16.79
N MET A 12 13.03 1.68 16.81
CA MET A 12 12.28 0.82 15.90
C MET A 12 12.69 1.19 14.47
N SER A 13 13.44 0.30 13.81
CA SER A 13 14.03 0.62 12.51
C SER A 13 12.90 0.92 11.53
N LYS A 14 12.92 2.12 10.95
CA LYS A 14 11.97 2.47 9.89
C LYS A 14 12.03 1.42 8.78
N PRO A 15 10.88 1.02 8.22
CA PRO A 15 10.88 0.09 7.11
C PRO A 15 11.46 0.74 5.85
N THR A 16 12.10 -0.08 5.02
CA THR A 16 12.57 0.32 3.69
C THR A 16 11.46 0.06 2.66
N VAL A 17 11.21 1.01 1.77
CA VAL A 17 10.20 0.90 0.71
C VAL A 17 10.84 0.32 -0.55
N LEU A 18 10.22 -0.71 -1.12
CA LEU A 18 10.58 -1.29 -2.40
C LEU A 18 9.42 -1.11 -3.39
N ILE A 19 9.72 -0.57 -4.57
CA ILE A 19 8.73 -0.29 -5.61
C ILE A 19 9.04 -1.18 -6.81
N PRO A 20 8.32 -2.30 -7.01
CA PRO A 20 8.54 -3.15 -8.16
C PRO A 20 8.02 -2.45 -9.42
N SER A 21 8.83 -2.48 -10.47
CA SER A 21 8.46 -1.88 -11.75
C SER A 21 9.01 -2.68 -12.92
N HIS A 22 8.26 -2.68 -14.03
CA HIS A 22 8.66 -3.29 -15.29
C HIS A 22 8.06 -2.45 -16.43
N LEU A 23 8.67 -2.53 -17.62
CA LEU A 23 8.27 -1.70 -18.76
C LEU A 23 7.05 -2.27 -19.49
N GLU A 24 6.94 -3.60 -19.54
CA GLU A 24 5.88 -4.29 -20.27
C GLU A 24 4.54 -4.11 -19.57
N SER A 25 3.51 -3.70 -20.30
CA SER A 25 2.14 -3.68 -19.79
C SER A 25 1.18 -3.80 -20.96
N LYS A 26 0.23 -4.73 -20.84
CA LYS A 26 -0.72 -5.05 -21.93
C LYS A 26 -1.81 -3.99 -22.10
N ARG A 27 -2.29 -3.44 -20.97
CA ARG A 27 -3.44 -2.52 -20.93
C ARG A 27 -3.02 -1.06 -21.12
N LEU A 28 -1.78 -0.74 -20.78
CA LEU A 28 -1.19 0.59 -20.91
C LEU A 28 0.30 0.45 -21.24
N PRO A 29 0.72 0.59 -22.51
CA PRO A 29 2.12 0.46 -22.90
C PRO A 29 3.03 1.43 -22.13
N ALA A 30 4.21 0.96 -21.70
CA ALA A 30 5.16 1.74 -20.90
C ALA A 30 4.51 2.43 -19.68
N LYS A 31 3.52 1.76 -19.06
CA LYS A 31 2.73 2.24 -17.92
C LYS A 31 3.57 2.99 -16.87
N ALA A 32 4.65 2.37 -16.38
CA ALA A 32 5.54 2.94 -15.37
C ALA A 32 6.12 4.33 -15.73
N LEU A 33 6.30 4.60 -17.02
CA LEU A 33 6.87 5.83 -17.56
C LEU A 33 5.81 6.83 -18.05
N SER A 34 4.52 6.46 -17.99
CA SER A 34 3.42 7.38 -18.28
C SER A 34 3.50 8.61 -17.36
N LEU A 35 3.30 9.79 -17.95
CA LEU A 35 3.40 11.04 -17.21
C LEU A 35 2.10 11.35 -16.50
N ILE A 36 2.20 11.70 -15.22
CA ILE A 36 1.11 12.25 -14.42
C ILE A 36 1.64 13.57 -13.86
N GLY A 37 1.00 14.70 -14.20
CA GLY A 37 1.52 16.03 -13.84
C GLY A 37 2.96 16.28 -14.30
N GLY A 38 3.34 15.75 -15.48
CA GLY A 38 4.69 15.90 -16.05
C GLY A 38 5.77 15.02 -15.43
N VAL A 39 5.43 14.15 -14.47
CA VAL A 39 6.37 13.24 -13.80
C VAL A 39 6.03 11.78 -14.14
N PRO A 40 7.01 10.93 -14.48
CA PRO A 40 6.76 9.50 -14.72
C PRO A 40 6.12 8.84 -13.50
N MET A 41 5.14 7.97 -13.73
CA MET A 41 4.31 7.37 -12.69
C MET A 41 5.12 6.67 -11.57
N VAL A 42 6.10 5.85 -11.94
CA VAL A 42 6.95 5.14 -10.96
C VAL A 42 7.78 6.12 -10.11
N ILE A 43 8.21 7.24 -10.70
CA ILE A 43 8.94 8.29 -10.00
C ILE A 43 8.02 9.00 -9.01
N ARG A 44 6.75 9.24 -9.35
CA ARG A 44 5.79 9.80 -8.40
C ARG A 44 5.61 8.90 -7.19
N CYS A 45 5.45 7.60 -7.38
CA CYS A 45 5.34 6.63 -6.28
C CYS A 45 6.57 6.72 -5.35
N ALA A 46 7.78 6.73 -5.94
CA ALA A 46 9.02 6.84 -5.17
C ALA A 46 9.14 8.18 -4.43
N GLN A 47 8.69 9.28 -5.04
CA GLN A 47 8.66 10.58 -4.41
C GLN A 47 7.72 10.64 -3.21
N GLN A 48 6.52 10.03 -3.28
CA GLN A 48 5.60 9.98 -2.13
C GLN A 48 6.23 9.25 -0.94
N ALA A 49 6.87 8.11 -1.17
CA ALA A 49 7.57 7.35 -0.14
C ALA A 49 8.79 8.09 0.43
N THR A 50 9.55 8.77 -0.42
CA THR A 50 10.71 9.60 0.00
C THR A 50 10.25 10.80 0.83
N LEU A 51 9.15 11.45 0.45
CA LEU A 51 8.55 12.56 1.20
C LEU A 51 8.04 12.12 2.57
N ALA A 52 7.62 10.87 2.73
CA ALA A 52 7.30 10.24 4.03
C ALA A 52 8.55 9.96 4.89
N GLY A 53 9.74 10.32 4.42
CA GLY A 53 11.01 10.16 5.14
C GLY A 53 11.43 8.69 5.27
N LEU A 54 11.12 7.87 4.26
CA LEU A 54 11.50 6.47 4.17
C LEU A 54 12.57 6.26 3.10
N GLU A 55 13.53 5.41 3.40
CA GLU A 55 14.47 4.89 2.42
C GLU A 55 13.71 4.10 1.36
N THR A 56 13.90 4.43 0.09
CA THR A 56 13.03 3.97 -0.99
C THR A 56 13.85 3.54 -2.20
N TYR A 57 13.57 2.35 -2.74
CA TYR A 57 14.21 1.84 -3.95
C TYR A 57 13.18 1.44 -5.00
N VAL A 58 13.37 1.88 -6.24
CA VAL A 58 12.67 1.28 -7.40
C VAL A 58 13.42 0.03 -7.84
N CYS A 59 12.74 -1.12 -7.86
CA CYS A 59 13.32 -2.39 -8.29
C CYS A 59 12.84 -2.72 -9.70
N SER A 60 13.76 -2.85 -10.66
CA SER A 60 13.39 -3.04 -12.08
C SER A 60 14.43 -3.86 -12.86
N ASP A 61 13.99 -4.53 -13.91
CA ASP A 61 14.81 -5.20 -14.93
C ASP A 61 15.02 -4.32 -16.18
N SER A 62 14.29 -3.21 -16.29
CA SER A 62 14.35 -2.32 -17.45
C SER A 62 15.42 -1.24 -17.27
N ALA A 63 16.39 -1.22 -18.18
CA ALA A 63 17.40 -0.17 -18.24
C ALA A 63 16.79 1.23 -18.41
N GLU A 64 15.67 1.36 -19.11
CA GLU A 64 14.97 2.63 -19.31
C GLU A 64 14.37 3.17 -18.01
N ILE A 65 13.76 2.29 -17.20
CA ILE A 65 13.23 2.66 -15.88
C ILE A 65 14.38 3.05 -14.94
N LEU A 66 15.49 2.30 -14.95
CA LEU A 66 16.66 2.59 -14.11
C LEU A 66 17.31 3.94 -14.48
N GLU A 67 17.45 4.24 -15.78
CA GLU A 67 17.97 5.54 -16.23
C GLU A 67 17.01 6.68 -15.87
N THR A 68 15.69 6.46 -15.97
CA THR A 68 14.68 7.43 -15.52
C THR A 68 14.81 7.70 -14.01
N CYS A 69 15.00 6.66 -13.19
CA CYS A 69 15.24 6.81 -11.75
C CYS A 69 16.47 7.68 -11.48
N LYS A 70 17.58 7.41 -12.19
CA LYS A 70 18.82 8.19 -12.08
C LYS A 70 18.63 9.67 -12.46
N GLN A 71 17.90 9.95 -13.55
CA GLN A 71 17.59 11.32 -13.98
C GLN A 71 16.80 12.10 -12.92
N HIS A 72 15.89 11.41 -12.23
CA HIS A 72 15.06 11.97 -11.17
C HIS A 72 15.67 11.86 -9.76
N ARG A 73 16.91 11.35 -9.64
CA ARG A 73 17.61 11.13 -8.36
C ARG A 73 16.82 10.24 -7.39
N ILE A 74 16.19 9.21 -7.93
CA ILE A 74 15.54 8.14 -7.17
C ILE A 74 16.48 6.94 -7.13
N ASP A 75 16.72 6.42 -5.93
CA ASP A 75 17.51 5.21 -5.75
C ASP A 75 16.79 4.02 -6.38
N SER A 76 17.57 3.15 -7.04
CA SER A 76 17.02 2.00 -7.75
C SER A 76 17.95 0.80 -7.69
N ILE A 77 17.36 -0.39 -7.78
CA ILE A 77 18.03 -1.68 -7.75
C ILE A 77 17.72 -2.39 -9.06
N SER A 78 18.77 -2.71 -9.82
CA SER A 78 18.64 -3.58 -10.99
C SER A 78 18.37 -5.01 -10.54
N THR A 79 17.36 -5.65 -11.14
CA THR A 79 16.87 -6.97 -10.76
C THR A 79 16.70 -7.85 -12.00
N PRO A 80 16.77 -9.18 -11.88
CA PRO A 80 16.27 -10.08 -12.92
C PRO A 80 14.77 -9.89 -13.18
N SER A 81 14.27 -10.49 -14.25
CA SER A 81 12.83 -10.56 -14.50
C SER A 81 12.17 -11.61 -13.60
N PHE A 82 11.00 -11.27 -13.04
CA PHE A 82 10.20 -12.13 -12.16
C PHE A 82 8.74 -12.09 -12.58
N SER A 83 8.00 -13.15 -12.21
CA SER A 83 6.56 -13.26 -12.50
C SER A 83 5.71 -12.26 -11.72
N THR A 84 6.14 -11.87 -10.52
CA THR A 84 5.39 -10.98 -9.63
C THR A 84 6.25 -9.84 -9.09
N GLY A 85 5.59 -8.77 -8.63
CA GLY A 85 6.25 -7.63 -8.01
C GLY A 85 6.89 -8.03 -6.69
N THR A 86 6.19 -8.83 -5.88
CA THR A 86 6.71 -9.35 -4.61
C THR A 86 7.97 -10.19 -4.80
N ASP A 87 8.02 -11.06 -5.82
CA ASP A 87 9.22 -11.88 -6.10
C ASP A 87 10.44 -11.01 -6.41
N ARG A 88 10.23 -9.91 -7.16
CA ARG A 88 11.26 -8.91 -7.47
C ARG A 88 11.73 -8.18 -6.21
N CYS A 89 10.80 -7.72 -5.37
CA CYS A 89 11.13 -7.07 -4.11
C CYS A 89 11.84 -8.02 -3.14
N ALA A 90 11.44 -9.29 -3.08
CA ALA A 90 12.09 -10.30 -2.26
C ALA A 90 13.55 -10.51 -2.68
N TRP A 91 13.83 -10.56 -3.99
CA TRP A 91 15.21 -10.64 -4.50
C TRP A 91 16.03 -9.39 -4.13
N ALA A 92 15.46 -8.20 -4.31
CA ALA A 92 16.14 -6.94 -3.99
C ALA A 92 16.43 -6.80 -2.49
N ALA A 93 15.46 -7.19 -1.64
CA ALA A 93 15.57 -7.14 -0.19
C ALA A 93 16.72 -7.99 0.36
N GLU A 94 17.10 -9.10 -0.30
CA GLU A 94 18.22 -9.94 0.13
C GLU A 94 19.57 -9.19 0.13
N GLY A 95 19.73 -8.19 -0.73
CA GLY A 95 20.93 -7.36 -0.80
C GLY A 95 20.96 -6.20 0.21
N LEU A 96 19.86 -6.00 0.95
CA LEU A 96 19.69 -4.90 1.88
C LEU A 96 19.81 -5.40 3.33
N ASN A 97 20.53 -4.66 4.16
CA ASN A 97 20.70 -5.00 5.58
C ASN A 97 19.55 -4.44 6.45
N HIS A 98 18.31 -4.70 6.02
CA HIS A 98 17.08 -4.31 6.70
C HIS A 98 16.19 -5.52 6.92
N ASP A 99 15.34 -5.45 7.94
CA ASP A 99 14.43 -6.55 8.28
C ASP A 99 12.97 -6.22 7.94
N ARG A 100 12.59 -4.94 7.93
CA ARG A 100 11.20 -4.50 7.71
C ARG A 100 11.09 -3.81 6.37
N PHE A 101 10.16 -4.29 5.55
CA PHE A 101 9.93 -3.76 4.22
C PHE A 101 8.49 -3.34 4.04
N ILE A 102 8.31 -2.28 3.26
CA ILE A 102 7.04 -1.91 2.63
C ILE A 102 7.21 -2.13 1.14
N ILE A 103 6.26 -2.81 0.53
CA ILE A 103 6.16 -2.91 -0.91
C ILE A 103 5.06 -1.96 -1.33
N LEU A 104 5.44 -0.98 -2.16
CA LEU A 104 4.52 -0.02 -2.76
C LEU A 104 4.51 -0.29 -4.27
N GLN A 105 3.39 -0.75 -4.80
CA GLN A 105 3.26 -1.02 -6.23
C GLN A 105 3.47 0.28 -7.03
N GLY A 106 4.19 0.16 -8.16
CA GLY A 106 4.56 1.31 -8.98
C GLY A 106 3.39 1.98 -9.72
N ASP A 107 2.17 1.49 -9.53
CA ASP A 107 0.92 1.99 -10.10
C ASP A 107 -0.02 2.65 -9.09
N GLU A 108 0.48 3.01 -7.91
CA GLU A 108 -0.23 3.80 -6.88
C GLU A 108 0.31 5.25 -6.79
N PRO A 109 0.34 6.05 -7.89
CA PRO A 109 1.04 7.33 -7.95
C PRO A 109 0.43 8.44 -7.10
N LEU A 110 -0.78 8.25 -6.61
CA LEU A 110 -1.56 9.21 -5.83
C LEU A 110 -1.72 8.80 -4.36
N ILE A 111 -1.01 7.77 -3.90
CA ILE A 111 -1.01 7.44 -2.48
C ILE A 111 -0.45 8.63 -1.67
N GLY A 112 -1.18 9.03 -0.63
CA GLY A 112 -0.79 10.18 0.18
C GLY A 112 0.43 9.90 1.05
N VAL A 113 1.30 10.90 1.23
CA VAL A 113 2.43 10.86 2.17
C VAL A 113 1.98 10.43 3.57
N GLU A 114 0.90 11.03 4.09
CA GLU A 114 0.35 10.72 5.41
C GLU A 114 -0.10 9.25 5.53
N ALA A 115 -0.70 8.70 4.46
CA ALA A 115 -1.10 7.28 4.42
C ALA A 115 0.14 6.35 4.48
N ILE A 116 1.21 6.71 3.77
CA ILE A 116 2.50 5.98 3.84
C ILE A 116 3.09 6.09 5.26
N GLU A 117 3.08 7.27 5.87
CA GLU A 117 3.62 7.50 7.21
C GLU A 117 2.87 6.67 8.27
N ILE A 118 1.53 6.69 8.26
CA ILE A 118 0.69 5.88 9.15
C ILE A 118 1.00 4.39 8.95
N PHE A 119 1.07 3.94 7.69
CA PHE A 119 1.36 2.55 7.40
C PHE A 119 2.76 2.14 7.86
N ALA A 120 3.76 3.00 7.66
CA ALA A 120 5.14 2.75 8.09
C ALA A 120 5.29 2.70 9.60
N GLN A 121 4.52 3.51 10.34
CA GLN A 121 4.44 3.41 11.80
C GLN A 121 3.85 2.07 12.23
N ALA A 122 2.81 1.58 11.57
CA ALA A 122 2.24 0.26 11.86
C ALA A 122 3.24 -0.87 11.56
N VAL A 123 3.96 -0.80 10.43
CA VAL A 123 4.99 -1.78 10.06
C VAL A 123 6.17 -1.75 11.02
N ALA A 124 6.65 -0.56 11.42
CA ALA A 124 7.71 -0.44 12.43
C ALA A 124 7.23 -0.97 13.78
N GLY A 125 5.98 -0.65 14.14
CA GLY A 125 5.24 -1.00 15.36
C GLY A 125 5.16 -2.48 15.70
N LEU A 126 5.16 -3.33 14.67
CA LEU A 126 4.67 -4.69 14.80
C LEU A 126 5.77 -5.67 15.24
N ASN A 127 5.70 -6.17 16.47
CA ASN A 127 6.62 -7.21 16.96
C ASN A 127 6.44 -8.57 16.24
N THR A 128 5.26 -8.81 15.68
CA THR A 128 4.86 -10.07 15.02
C THR A 128 4.95 -10.04 13.49
N ILE A 129 5.71 -9.09 12.92
CA ILE A 129 5.83 -8.92 11.45
C ILE A 129 6.39 -10.16 10.73
N ASP A 130 7.07 -11.07 11.44
CA ASP A 130 7.53 -12.36 10.89
C ASP A 130 6.40 -13.36 10.63
N VAL A 131 5.24 -13.18 11.26
CA VAL A 131 4.08 -14.08 11.14
C VAL A 131 2.83 -13.37 10.62
N LEU A 132 2.89 -12.06 10.44
CA LEU A 132 1.78 -11.22 10.00
C LEU A 132 2.17 -10.33 8.82
N ILE A 133 1.33 -10.28 7.80
CA ILE A 133 1.46 -9.35 6.68
C ILE A 133 0.49 -8.20 6.91
N LEU A 134 0.98 -6.96 6.89
CA LEU A 134 0.13 -5.77 6.90
C LEU A 134 -0.23 -5.38 5.47
N ASN A 135 -1.45 -4.91 5.24
CA ASN A 135 -1.86 -4.41 3.93
C ASN A 135 -2.76 -3.18 4.07
N GLY A 136 -2.43 -2.12 3.34
CA GLY A 136 -3.24 -0.91 3.25
C GLY A 136 -4.57 -1.19 2.56
N LEU A 137 -5.62 -0.64 3.12
CA LEU A 137 -6.99 -0.72 2.61
C LEU A 137 -7.56 0.70 2.46
N SER A 138 -8.45 0.90 1.51
CA SER A 138 -9.23 2.14 1.38
C SER A 138 -10.71 1.80 1.19
N LEU A 139 -11.58 2.72 1.62
CA LEU A 139 -13.01 2.60 1.40
C LEU A 139 -13.36 3.21 0.05
N ILE A 140 -14.11 2.48 -0.77
CA ILE A 140 -14.52 2.91 -2.11
C ILE A 140 -16.04 2.78 -2.28
N SER A 141 -16.58 3.55 -3.22
CA SER A 141 -18.01 3.48 -3.58
C SER A 141 -18.34 2.16 -4.26
N ASP A 142 -19.63 1.79 -4.27
CA ASP A 142 -20.10 0.57 -4.95
C ASP A 142 -19.83 0.59 -6.46
N LEU A 143 -19.85 1.80 -7.07
CA LEU A 143 -19.48 1.98 -8.48
C LEU A 143 -18.01 1.61 -8.71
N ALA A 144 -17.10 2.12 -7.88
CA ALA A 144 -15.68 1.77 -7.94
C ALA A 144 -15.44 0.29 -7.57
N GLY A 145 -16.23 -0.27 -6.65
CA GLY A 145 -16.17 -1.67 -6.25
C GLY A 145 -16.59 -2.64 -7.37
N SER A 146 -17.43 -2.16 -8.29
CA SER A 146 -17.86 -2.89 -9.48
C SER A 146 -16.77 -2.99 -10.57
N ASP A 147 -15.72 -2.15 -10.50
CA ASP A 147 -14.58 -2.25 -11.41
C ASP A 147 -13.67 -3.44 -11.06
N HIS A 148 -13.40 -4.31 -12.03
CA HIS A 148 -12.53 -5.48 -11.88
C HIS A 148 -11.02 -5.14 -11.82
N ASN A 149 -10.63 -3.91 -12.16
CA ASN A 149 -9.27 -3.44 -11.94
C ASN A 149 -8.99 -3.23 -10.45
N ASN A 150 -10.01 -2.80 -9.69
CA ASN A 150 -9.93 -2.69 -8.25
C ASN A 150 -10.00 -4.06 -7.59
N VAL A 151 -9.04 -4.36 -6.73
CA VAL A 151 -9.08 -5.55 -5.87
C VAL A 151 -9.89 -5.24 -4.62
N LYS A 152 -10.93 -6.04 -4.36
CA LYS A 152 -11.77 -5.92 -3.17
C LYS A 152 -11.33 -6.92 -2.12
N ALA A 153 -11.42 -6.51 -0.86
CA ALA A 153 -11.11 -7.33 0.29
C ALA A 153 -12.38 -7.64 1.09
N SER A 154 -12.53 -8.91 1.49
CA SER A 154 -13.41 -9.29 2.59
C SER A 154 -12.61 -9.29 3.89
N ILE A 155 -13.13 -8.65 4.93
CA ILE A 155 -12.45 -8.51 6.23
C ILE A 155 -13.34 -8.98 7.38
N ASN A 156 -12.74 -9.49 8.46
CA ASN A 156 -13.45 -9.77 9.72
C ASN A 156 -13.54 -8.52 10.62
N ARG A 157 -14.12 -8.65 11.81
CA ARG A 157 -14.29 -7.55 12.79
C ARG A 157 -12.95 -7.02 13.31
N GLU A 158 -11.93 -7.86 13.25
CA GLU A 158 -10.57 -7.57 13.63
C GLU A 158 -9.75 -7.01 12.44
N ASN A 159 -10.37 -6.68 11.31
CA ASN A 159 -9.70 -6.21 10.08
C ASN A 159 -8.71 -7.21 9.48
N ASP A 160 -8.78 -8.50 9.81
CA ASP A 160 -8.04 -9.52 9.07
C ASP A 160 -8.68 -9.73 7.70
N ILE A 161 -7.84 -9.73 6.67
CA ILE A 161 -8.26 -9.99 5.28
C ILE A 161 -8.52 -11.49 5.15
N LEU A 162 -9.79 -11.83 4.91
CA LEU A 162 -10.25 -13.21 4.72
C LEU A 162 -10.07 -13.66 3.26
N TYR A 163 -10.29 -12.75 2.32
CA TYR A 163 -10.23 -13.04 0.90
C TYR A 163 -10.03 -11.77 0.07
N LEU A 164 -9.38 -11.90 -1.09
CA LEU A 164 -9.18 -10.85 -2.08
C LEU A 164 -9.76 -11.29 -3.42
N SER A 165 -10.47 -10.41 -4.12
CA SER A 165 -11.04 -10.70 -5.45
C SER A 165 -11.12 -9.48 -6.34
N ARG A 166 -11.04 -9.70 -7.65
CA ARG A 166 -11.42 -8.71 -8.66
C ARG A 166 -12.92 -8.68 -8.90
N LEU A 167 -13.68 -9.69 -8.48
CA LEU A 167 -15.13 -9.62 -8.48
C LEU A 167 -15.63 -8.73 -7.32
N PRO A 168 -16.81 -8.10 -7.46
CA PRO A 168 -17.36 -7.26 -6.40
C PRO A 168 -17.55 -8.04 -5.10
N ILE A 169 -17.05 -7.47 -3.99
CA ILE A 169 -17.33 -7.92 -2.63
C ILE A 169 -17.93 -6.72 -1.90
N PHE A 170 -19.23 -6.78 -1.66
CA PHE A 170 -19.94 -5.74 -0.90
C PHE A 170 -19.98 -6.16 0.57
N SER A 171 -19.37 -5.34 1.42
CA SER A 171 -19.46 -5.47 2.87
C SER A 171 -20.55 -4.53 3.40
N GLU A 172 -21.34 -4.99 4.37
CA GLU A 172 -22.16 -4.09 5.16
C GLU A 172 -21.25 -3.25 6.07
N VAL A 173 -20.63 -2.22 5.52
CA VAL A 173 -19.96 -1.17 6.31
C VAL A 173 -21.06 -0.38 6.99
N THR A 174 -21.52 -0.86 8.15
CA THR A 174 -22.61 -0.24 8.89
C THR A 174 -22.16 1.14 9.35
N SER A 175 -22.85 2.18 8.86
CA SER A 175 -22.71 3.53 9.41
C SER A 175 -23.02 3.48 10.91
N CYS A 176 -22.01 3.62 11.75
CA CYS A 176 -22.18 3.68 13.19
C CYS A 176 -22.92 4.96 13.57
N THR A 177 -24.24 4.90 13.56
CA THR A 177 -25.06 5.96 14.12
C THR A 177 -25.09 5.79 15.64
N LYS A 178 -24.26 6.59 16.32
CA LYS A 178 -24.30 6.96 17.74
C LYS A 178 -24.47 5.79 18.74
N ASN A 179 -23.39 5.52 19.48
CA ASN A 179 -23.28 4.63 20.65
C ASN A 179 -23.00 3.15 20.36
N THR A 180 -21.75 2.82 20.03
CA THR A 180 -21.12 1.57 20.52
C THR A 180 -19.60 1.77 20.58
N GLU A 181 -19.02 1.60 21.77
CA GLU A 181 -17.59 1.79 22.07
C GLU A 181 -16.70 0.60 21.65
N THR A 182 -17.12 -0.22 20.69
CA THR A 182 -16.32 -1.36 20.23
C THR A 182 -16.43 -1.51 18.72
N ASN A 183 -15.52 -0.81 18.04
CA ASN A 183 -15.07 -1.00 16.66
C ASN A 183 -16.10 -1.53 15.64
N PRO A 184 -16.89 -0.62 15.04
CA PRO A 184 -17.34 -0.83 13.67
C PRO A 184 -16.83 0.33 12.79
N ILE A 185 -16.51 -0.01 11.53
CA ILE A 185 -15.89 0.85 10.52
C ILE A 185 -16.57 2.23 10.49
N ALA A 186 -15.89 3.24 11.03
CA ALA A 186 -16.45 4.57 11.17
C ALA A 186 -16.34 5.31 9.82
N CYS A 187 -17.41 5.29 9.02
CA CYS A 187 -17.60 6.22 7.92
C CYS A 187 -17.81 7.65 8.47
N LYS A 188 -16.75 8.35 8.87
CA LYS A 188 -16.83 9.79 9.14
C LYS A 188 -16.71 10.53 7.80
N ASN A 189 -17.74 11.30 7.47
CA ASN A 189 -17.79 12.33 6.40
C ASN A 189 -18.01 11.90 4.95
N LEU A 190 -18.48 10.69 4.68
CA LEU A 190 -18.94 10.31 3.34
C LEU A 190 -20.47 10.34 3.33
N GLY A 191 -21.06 11.03 2.35
CA GLY A 191 -22.51 11.24 2.25
C GLY A 191 -23.30 9.93 2.31
N ARG A 192 -24.63 10.05 2.49
CA ARG A 192 -25.57 8.92 2.61
C ARG A 192 -25.59 7.93 1.42
N ASP A 193 -24.76 8.15 0.41
CA ASP A 193 -24.63 7.32 -0.79
C ASP A 193 -23.39 6.43 -0.69
N SER A 194 -23.62 5.15 -0.38
CA SER A 194 -23.04 4.01 -1.11
C SER A 194 -21.54 3.70 -0.96
N VAL A 195 -20.98 3.77 0.25
CA VAL A 195 -19.66 3.19 0.56
C VAL A 195 -19.87 1.81 1.19
N SER A 196 -19.78 0.75 0.37
CA SER A 196 -19.94 -0.63 0.85
C SER A 196 -18.74 -1.52 0.50
N CYS A 197 -17.68 -0.99 -0.11
CA CYS A 197 -16.56 -1.79 -0.60
C CYS A 197 -15.23 -1.40 0.06
N VAL A 198 -14.44 -2.42 0.41
CA VAL A 198 -13.07 -2.26 0.91
C VAL A 198 -12.12 -2.62 -0.23
N LYS A 199 -11.34 -1.65 -0.70
CA LYS A 199 -10.30 -1.82 -1.70
C LYS A 199 -8.98 -2.21 -1.04
N GLN A 200 -8.30 -3.20 -1.60
CA GLN A 200 -6.89 -3.46 -1.32
C GLN A 200 -6.02 -2.46 -2.07
N LEU A 201 -5.18 -1.75 -1.34
CA LEU A 201 -4.15 -0.89 -1.91
C LEU A 201 -2.89 -1.71 -2.16
N GLY A 202 -2.15 -1.37 -3.22
CA GLY A 202 -0.82 -1.87 -3.55
C GLY A 202 0.26 -1.44 -2.55
N LEU A 203 -0.07 -1.39 -1.27
CA LEU A 203 0.80 -1.04 -0.15
C LEU A 203 0.73 -2.17 0.88
N TYR A 204 1.80 -2.94 1.04
CA TYR A 204 1.83 -4.00 2.05
C TYR A 204 3.19 -4.09 2.74
N GLY A 205 3.18 -4.49 4.00
CA GLY A 205 4.35 -4.49 4.88
C GLY A 205 4.61 -5.86 5.46
N CYS A 206 5.87 -6.27 5.43
CA CYS A 206 6.30 -7.59 5.88
C CYS A 206 7.79 -7.60 6.25
N SER A 207 8.24 -8.70 6.84
CA SER A 207 9.65 -8.89 7.15
C SER A 207 10.43 -9.48 5.98
N LEU A 208 11.77 -9.41 6.06
CA LEU A 208 12.67 -10.10 5.13
C LEU A 208 12.39 -11.60 5.09
N SER A 209 12.09 -12.21 6.25
CA SER A 209 11.78 -13.64 6.36
C SER A 209 10.50 -13.98 5.60
N SER A 210 9.47 -13.13 5.70
CA SER A 210 8.20 -13.26 4.98
C SER A 210 8.35 -13.10 3.46
N LEU A 211 9.22 -12.19 3.00
CA LEU A 211 9.55 -12.04 1.57
C LEU A 211 10.28 -13.27 1.02
N LYS A 212 11.27 -13.79 1.77
CA LYS A 212 11.99 -15.02 1.41
C LYS A 212 11.06 -16.23 1.39
N GLU A 213 10.09 -16.29 2.30
CA GLU A 213 9.04 -17.30 2.28
C GLU A 213 8.19 -17.18 1.00
N PHE A 214 7.65 -16.00 0.69
CA PHE A 214 6.81 -15.76 -0.48
C PHE A 214 7.45 -16.25 -1.79
N ARG A 215 8.75 -15.98 -1.96
CA ARG A 215 9.53 -16.38 -3.14
C ARG A 215 9.73 -17.89 -3.27
N ARG A 216 9.65 -18.64 -2.17
CA ARG A 216 9.74 -20.12 -2.17
C ARG A 216 8.39 -20.79 -2.38
N LEU A 217 7.30 -20.11 -2.05
CA LEU A 217 5.95 -20.65 -2.21
C LEU A 217 5.60 -20.74 -3.71
N PRO A 218 5.00 -21.84 -4.17
CA PRO A 218 4.55 -21.94 -5.54
C PRO A 218 3.35 -21.02 -5.79
N GLU A 219 3.30 -20.44 -6.99
CA GLU A 219 2.17 -19.65 -7.44
C GLU A 219 0.89 -20.51 -7.47
N SER A 220 -0.14 -20.09 -6.72
CA SER A 220 -1.36 -20.90 -6.58
C SER A 220 -2.28 -20.77 -7.82
N PRO A 221 -3.14 -21.76 -8.11
CA PRO A 221 -4.16 -21.61 -9.16
C PRO A 221 -5.09 -20.41 -8.94
N LEU A 222 -5.32 -20.06 -7.67
CA LEU A 222 -6.17 -18.95 -7.28
C LEU A 222 -5.50 -17.60 -7.56
N GLU A 223 -4.23 -17.46 -7.20
CA GLU A 223 -3.38 -16.31 -7.54
C GLU A 223 -3.37 -16.05 -9.05
N LYS A 224 -3.16 -17.09 -9.85
CA LYS A 224 -3.19 -17.00 -11.32
C LYS A 224 -4.53 -16.53 -11.86
N ARG A 225 -5.63 -17.10 -11.33
CA ARG A 225 -6.99 -16.81 -11.80
C ARG A 225 -7.39 -15.36 -11.52
N GLU A 226 -7.09 -14.88 -10.32
CA GLU A 226 -7.44 -13.52 -9.90
C GLU A 226 -6.38 -12.49 -10.32
N SER A 227 -5.16 -12.93 -10.67
CA SER A 227 -3.99 -12.05 -10.88
C SER A 227 -3.78 -11.12 -9.68
N ILE A 228 -3.70 -11.73 -8.48
CA ILE A 228 -3.47 -11.07 -7.19
C ILE A 228 -2.39 -11.86 -6.42
N GLU A 229 -1.17 -11.34 -6.40
CA GLU A 229 0.00 -12.00 -5.79
C GLU A 229 -0.18 -12.26 -4.27
N MET A 230 -0.90 -11.38 -3.56
CA MET A 230 -1.20 -11.53 -2.12
C MET A 230 -1.97 -12.82 -1.76
N LEU A 231 -2.72 -13.40 -2.72
CA LEU A 231 -3.42 -14.66 -2.50
C LEU A 231 -2.46 -15.83 -2.23
N ARG A 232 -1.19 -15.73 -2.65
CA ARG A 232 -0.16 -16.72 -2.32
C ARG A 232 0.02 -16.87 -0.82
N TRP A 233 0.01 -15.76 -0.07
CA TRP A 233 0.08 -15.81 1.39
C TRP A 233 -1.20 -16.38 2.01
N ILE A 234 -2.38 -15.94 1.55
CA ILE A 234 -3.67 -16.45 2.07
C ILE A 234 -3.79 -17.96 1.89
N VAL A 235 -3.48 -18.49 0.69
CA VAL A 235 -3.56 -19.94 0.39
C VAL A 235 -2.59 -20.75 1.25
N ASN A 236 -1.49 -20.14 1.72
CA ASN A 236 -0.51 -20.77 2.59
C ASN A 236 -0.72 -20.43 4.08
N ASN A 237 -1.96 -20.11 4.47
CA ASN A 237 -2.38 -19.86 5.86
C ASN A 237 -1.64 -18.72 6.56
N ARG A 238 -1.09 -17.77 5.80
CA ARG A 238 -0.52 -16.55 6.38
C ARG A 238 -1.65 -15.58 6.69
N ARG A 239 -1.59 -14.99 7.88
CA ARG A 239 -2.54 -13.97 8.30
C ARG A 239 -2.19 -12.64 7.65
N LEU A 240 -3.21 -11.99 7.08
CA LEU A 240 -3.12 -10.65 6.53
C LEU A 240 -3.99 -9.72 7.37
N LYS A 241 -3.42 -8.62 7.85
CA LYS A 241 -4.11 -7.59 8.63
C LYS A 241 -4.23 -6.31 7.81
N GLY A 242 -5.47 -5.86 7.67
CA GLY A 242 -5.83 -4.62 7.01
C GLY A 242 -5.56 -3.39 7.88
N ILE A 243 -5.00 -2.35 7.27
CA ILE A 243 -4.89 -1.00 7.85
C ILE A 243 -5.70 -0.07 6.95
N LEU A 244 -6.78 0.51 7.46
CA LEU A 244 -7.57 1.49 6.72
C LEU A 244 -6.80 2.81 6.63
N LEU A 245 -6.69 3.34 5.42
CA LEU A 245 -5.96 4.56 5.09
C LEU A 245 -6.89 5.53 4.37
N ASP A 246 -6.86 6.79 4.79
CA ASP A 246 -7.53 7.87 4.07
C ASP A 246 -6.65 8.30 2.89
N THR A 247 -6.96 7.76 1.71
CA THR A 247 -6.22 7.98 0.47
C THR A 247 -7.14 7.77 -0.72
N PRO A 248 -6.93 8.47 -1.86
CA PRO A 248 -7.82 8.38 -3.02
C PRO A 248 -8.00 6.95 -3.54
N GLY A 249 -6.98 6.10 -3.35
CA GLY A 249 -7.01 4.72 -3.82
C GLY A 249 -7.15 4.62 -5.35
N ILE A 250 -6.62 5.58 -6.11
CA ILE A 250 -6.62 5.56 -7.58
C ILE A 250 -5.34 4.86 -8.04
N SER A 251 -5.49 3.63 -8.51
CA SER A 251 -4.41 2.83 -9.08
C SER A 251 -4.50 2.89 -10.60
N VAL A 252 -3.37 2.95 -11.29
CA VAL A 252 -3.33 3.15 -12.75
C VAL A 252 -3.02 1.85 -13.47
N ASP A 253 -3.99 1.31 -14.20
CA ASP A 253 -3.85 0.08 -14.97
C ASP A 253 -4.22 0.25 -16.45
N THR A 254 -5.06 1.23 -16.76
CA THR A 254 -5.60 1.54 -18.07
C THR A 254 -5.39 3.01 -18.42
N ALA A 255 -5.62 3.36 -19.69
CA ALA A 255 -5.60 4.75 -20.12
C ALA A 255 -6.68 5.62 -19.43
N ASN A 256 -7.81 5.01 -19.03
CA ASN A 256 -8.85 5.72 -18.30
C ASN A 256 -8.39 6.09 -16.89
N ASP A 257 -7.77 5.14 -16.18
CA ASP A 257 -7.22 5.37 -14.84
C ASP A 257 -6.11 6.43 -14.87
N LEU A 258 -5.28 6.43 -15.93
CA LEU A 258 -4.26 7.45 -16.13
C LEU A 258 -4.89 8.85 -16.28
N ALA A 259 -5.98 8.96 -17.05
CA ALA A 259 -6.71 10.21 -17.23
C ALA A 259 -7.35 10.68 -15.91
N GLU A 260 -7.96 9.76 -15.16
CA GLU A 260 -8.52 10.01 -13.83
C GLU A 260 -7.45 10.51 -12.86
N ALA A 261 -6.29 9.84 -12.81
CA ALA A 261 -5.18 10.24 -11.96
C ALA A 261 -4.64 11.63 -12.31
N CYS A 262 -4.54 11.96 -13.61
CA CYS A 262 -4.15 13.30 -14.05
C CYS A 262 -5.17 14.36 -13.66
N GLN A 263 -6.47 14.08 -13.82
CA GLN A 263 -7.55 15.01 -13.46
C GLN A 263 -7.60 15.24 -11.95
N TRP A 264 -7.48 14.17 -11.16
CA TRP A 264 -7.42 14.24 -9.70
C TRP A 264 -6.25 15.13 -9.28
N LEU A 265 -5.06 14.90 -9.82
CA LEU A 265 -3.89 15.70 -9.46
C LEU A 265 -4.07 17.18 -9.80
N ALA A 266 -4.53 17.50 -11.02
CA ALA A 266 -4.72 18.88 -11.46
C ALA A 266 -5.72 19.64 -10.57
N SER A 267 -6.82 18.99 -10.17
CA SER A 267 -7.81 19.59 -9.27
C SER A 267 -7.27 19.87 -7.87
N HIS A 268 -6.41 18.99 -7.34
CA HIS A 268 -5.86 19.13 -5.98
C HIS A 268 -4.67 20.10 -5.91
N GLU A 269 -3.87 20.21 -6.98
CA GLU A 269 -2.85 21.25 -7.10
C GLU A 269 -3.48 22.65 -7.20
N ALA A 270 -4.57 22.78 -7.96
CA ALA A 270 -5.32 24.04 -8.04
C ALA A 270 -5.87 24.47 -6.66
N VAL A 271 -6.46 23.55 -5.88
CA VAL A 271 -6.94 23.84 -4.53
C VAL A 271 -5.81 24.24 -3.58
N ARG A 272 -4.66 23.55 -3.64
CA ARG A 272 -3.46 23.90 -2.85
C ARG A 272 -2.91 25.28 -3.19
N SER A 273 -2.93 25.65 -4.48
CA SER A 273 -2.46 26.97 -4.93
C SER A 273 -3.36 28.13 -4.46
N LEU A 274 -4.65 27.86 -4.25
CA LEU A 274 -5.63 28.84 -3.77
C LEU A 274 -5.64 29.00 -2.25
N SER A 275 -5.03 28.06 -1.50
CA SER A 275 -5.01 28.05 -0.03
C SER A 275 -3.61 27.68 0.54
N PRO A 276 -2.56 28.49 0.35
CA PRO A 276 -1.21 28.15 0.82
C PRO A 276 -1.11 28.00 2.35
N SER A 277 -2.05 28.58 3.10
CA SER A 277 -2.11 28.59 4.56
C SER A 277 -2.85 27.39 5.17
N SER A 278 -3.44 26.49 4.38
CA SER A 278 -4.06 25.26 4.89
C SER A 278 -3.10 24.06 4.81
N GLN A 279 -1.92 24.18 5.44
CA GLN A 279 -1.12 23.02 5.87
C GLN A 279 -1.76 22.29 7.09
N THR A 280 -3.05 22.50 7.33
CA THR A 280 -3.78 21.84 8.41
C THR A 280 -4.42 20.57 7.89
N SER A 281 -3.78 19.44 8.22
CA SER A 281 -4.39 18.17 8.62
C SER A 281 -5.75 17.85 7.97
N TYR A 282 -5.79 16.80 7.14
CA TYR A 282 -6.96 15.94 7.16
C TYR A 282 -7.23 15.59 8.62
N GLY A 283 -8.48 15.76 9.07
CA GLY A 283 -8.84 15.99 10.46
C GLY A 283 -8.03 15.17 11.46
N ARG A 284 -7.27 15.86 12.33
CA ARG A 284 -6.65 15.24 13.51
C ARG A 284 -7.72 14.56 14.35
N ASP A 285 -7.86 13.26 14.19
CA ASP A 285 -8.38 12.37 15.21
C ASP A 285 -7.23 11.42 15.56
N SER A 286 -6.35 11.91 16.46
CA SER A 286 -5.23 11.14 17.03
C SER A 286 -5.67 9.82 17.66
N ASP A 287 -6.96 9.69 17.95
CA ASP A 287 -7.55 8.58 18.69
C ASP A 287 -7.71 7.32 17.80
N ALA A 288 -7.92 7.47 16.48
CA ALA A 288 -8.01 6.34 15.55
C ALA A 288 -6.65 5.62 15.34
N VAL A 289 -5.56 6.39 15.34
CA VAL A 289 -4.18 5.88 15.24
C VAL A 289 -3.77 5.19 16.54
N HIS A 290 -4.14 5.74 17.70
CA HIS A 290 -3.86 5.13 19.00
C HIS A 290 -4.62 3.81 19.22
N HIS A 291 -5.87 3.70 18.76
CA HIS A 291 -6.61 2.43 18.84
C HIS A 291 -6.02 1.35 17.91
N THR A 292 -5.62 1.70 16.68
CA THR A 292 -5.04 0.74 15.73
C THR A 292 -3.69 0.20 16.18
N LEU A 293 -2.84 1.04 16.79
CA LEU A 293 -1.53 0.62 17.31
C LEU A 293 -1.62 -0.13 18.65
N ALA A 294 -2.61 0.17 19.50
CA ALA A 294 -2.83 -0.55 20.76
C ALA A 294 -3.26 -2.02 20.52
N ASP A 295 -4.11 -2.26 19.52
CA ASP A 295 -4.59 -3.60 19.17
C ASP A 295 -3.51 -4.48 18.51
N LEU A 296 -2.52 -3.88 17.84
CA LEU A 296 -1.40 -4.61 17.21
C LEU A 296 -0.36 -5.10 18.22
N ASN A 297 -0.26 -4.47 19.40
CA ASN A 297 0.69 -4.83 20.46
C ASN A 297 0.15 -5.89 21.45
N MET A 298 -1.09 -6.34 21.29
CA MET A 298 -1.73 -7.39 22.09
C MET A 298 -1.68 -8.79 21.43
N LEU A 299 -0.97 -8.92 20.30
CA LEU A 299 -0.72 -10.14 19.52
C LEU A 299 0.75 -10.56 19.62
#